data_AF-A0A2I0IP90-F1
#
_entry.id   AF-A0A2I0IP90-F1
#
_cell.length_a   1.000
_cell.length_b   1.000
_cell.length_c   1.000
_cell.angle_alpha   90.00
_cell.angle_beta   90.00
_cell.angle_gamma   90.00
#
_symmetry.space_group_name_H-M   'P 1'
#
loop_
_entity.id
_entity.type
_entity.pdbx_description
1 polymer ?
#
loop_
_entity_poly.entity_id
_entity_poly.type
_entity_poly.pdbx_seq_one_letter_code
_entity_poly.pdbx_strand_id
1 'polypeptide(L)'
;MQSLEKEKVDDGGDREDAADTKLTVSSMEDEKRKVTYEELQQRLHSKIEQLRAARITMNPDKIKRKTEKVEQGKKRKRDAEVKPSTSDGGDRKVNNDMEEASKELAFSQVKLGNEEERRKKRKKLSKEKELERARKLEEVKKDPVKGAMVSKKHSWKAATSRAAGIKVHDDSKLLKQSIQKENKRHQKNAEKWKERFEAQQKVKTEKQQKRSENIAERALEKKMRKIAKREKKLLRPGFEGRKEGFINEPLASA
;
A
#
# COMPACT_ATOMS: atom_id res chain seq x y z
N MET A 1 -11.05 -20.71 65.34
CA MET A 1 -10.20 -19.63 65.89
C MET A 1 -9.27 -19.18 64.76
N GLN A 2 -9.27 -17.98 64.20
CA GLN A 2 -9.94 -16.72 64.46
C GLN A 2 -9.89 -15.92 63.15
N SER A 3 -10.98 -15.20 62.87
CA SER A 3 -11.13 -14.10 61.91
C SER A 3 -10.22 -12.92 62.28
N LEU A 4 -9.96 -12.00 61.34
CA LEU A 4 -9.81 -10.53 61.52
C LEU A 4 -9.11 -10.01 60.25
N GLU A 5 -9.78 -9.35 59.30
CA GLU A 5 -10.35 -8.00 59.31
C GLU A 5 -9.42 -6.95 58.68
N LYS A 6 -10.12 -6.11 57.93
CA LYS A 6 -9.77 -5.01 57.04
C LYS A 6 -9.46 -3.77 57.88
N GLU A 7 -8.45 -2.99 57.50
CA GLU A 7 -8.46 -1.56 57.85
C GLU A 7 -7.78 -0.70 56.78
N LYS A 8 -8.55 0.30 56.33
CA LYS A 8 -8.12 1.51 55.63
C LYS A 8 -7.69 2.52 56.69
N VAL A 9 -6.63 3.29 56.45
CA VAL A 9 -6.60 4.69 56.88
C VAL A 9 -6.03 5.55 55.75
N ASP A 10 -6.74 6.64 55.56
CA ASP A 10 -6.64 7.75 54.62
C ASP A 10 -6.20 8.98 55.42
N ASP A 11 -5.27 9.78 54.91
CA ASP A 11 -5.01 11.18 55.29
C ASP A 11 -4.01 11.75 54.25
N GLY A 12 -4.22 12.86 53.53
CA GLY A 12 -5.22 13.90 53.65
C GLY A 12 -4.55 15.27 53.41
N GLY A 13 -4.71 15.82 52.19
CA GLY A 13 -4.55 17.26 51.86
C GLY A 13 -3.14 17.89 51.97
N ASP A 14 -2.81 19.02 51.35
CA ASP A 14 -3.52 19.95 50.48
C ASP A 14 -2.47 20.98 50.02
N ARG A 15 -2.39 21.31 48.72
CA ARG A 15 -2.24 22.72 48.29
C ARG A 15 -2.44 22.87 46.78
N GLU A 16 -3.64 23.32 46.47
CA GLU A 16 -4.07 23.91 45.22
C GLU A 16 -3.29 25.20 44.87
N ASP A 17 -3.27 25.53 43.58
CA ASP A 17 -3.55 26.86 42.99
C ASP A 17 -3.18 26.78 41.49
N ALA A 18 -4.13 26.45 40.59
CA ALA A 18 -5.14 27.32 39.98
C ALA A 18 -4.63 28.11 38.75
N ALA A 19 -5.10 27.70 37.56
CA ALA A 19 -5.52 28.58 36.46
C ALA A 19 -6.05 27.77 35.25
N ASP A 20 -7.34 27.45 35.31
CA ASP A 20 -8.34 27.51 34.25
C ASP A 20 -7.93 27.46 32.77
N THR A 21 -8.21 26.34 32.10
CA THR A 21 -8.79 26.36 30.75
C THR A 21 -9.99 25.42 30.65
N LYS A 22 -11.14 25.94 31.09
CA LYS A 22 -12.48 25.41 30.85
C LYS A 22 -12.79 25.45 29.35
N LEU A 23 -12.64 24.33 28.65
CA LEU A 23 -13.25 24.08 27.34
C LEU A 23 -14.23 22.92 27.47
N THR A 24 -15.42 23.27 27.95
CA THR A 24 -16.73 22.69 27.63
C THR A 24 -16.71 21.34 26.91
N VAL A 25 -16.57 20.27 27.69
CA VAL A 25 -17.19 18.97 27.39
C VAL A 25 -18.69 19.18 27.55
N SER A 26 -19.33 19.62 26.47
CA SER A 26 -20.78 19.62 26.36
C SER A 26 -21.24 18.17 26.37
N SER A 27 -21.80 17.76 27.51
CA SER A 27 -23.12 17.13 27.63
C SER A 27 -23.38 15.99 26.64
N MET A 28 -23.20 14.74 27.05
CA MET A 28 -24.29 13.94 27.64
C MET A 28 -25.44 13.73 26.65
N GLU A 29 -25.68 12.45 26.34
CA GLU A 29 -26.96 11.91 25.86
C GLU A 29 -27.31 12.10 24.38
N ASP A 30 -26.64 11.31 23.53
CA ASP A 30 -27.34 10.69 22.40
C ASP A 30 -27.34 9.18 22.59
N GLU A 31 -28.19 8.78 23.54
CA GLU A 31 -28.80 7.47 23.60
C GLU A 31 -29.10 6.97 22.18
N LYS A 32 -28.69 5.74 21.85
CA LYS A 32 -29.39 4.76 21.00
C LYS A 32 -30.52 5.28 20.06
N ARG A 33 -30.34 6.38 19.33
CA ARG A 33 -31.29 6.84 18.32
C ARG A 33 -31.09 5.88 17.17
N LYS A 34 -32.08 5.00 16.95
CA LYS A 34 -32.10 4.10 15.78
C LYS A 34 -32.12 5.03 14.57
N VAL A 35 -30.97 5.20 13.92
CA VAL A 35 -30.81 6.00 12.70
C VAL A 35 -31.89 5.54 11.73
N THR A 36 -32.84 6.43 11.46
CA THR A 36 -33.91 6.10 10.52
C THR A 36 -33.31 6.01 9.12
N TYR A 37 -33.92 5.20 8.26
CA TYR A 37 -33.40 5.01 6.89
C TYR A 37 -33.30 6.34 6.12
N GLU A 38 -34.25 7.24 6.35
CA GLU A 38 -34.28 8.57 5.76
C GLU A 38 -33.11 9.45 6.24
N GLU A 39 -32.78 9.39 7.53
CA GLU A 39 -31.66 10.12 8.11
C GLU A 39 -30.31 9.63 7.56
N LEU A 40 -30.18 8.32 7.30
CA LEU A 40 -29.02 7.74 6.63
C LEU A 40 -28.92 8.20 5.17
N GLN A 41 -30.04 8.22 4.44
CA GLN A 41 -30.09 8.72 3.06
C GLN A 41 -29.70 10.20 2.99
N GLN A 42 -30.26 11.04 3.86
CA GLN A 42 -29.93 12.46 3.92
C GLN A 42 -28.46 12.68 4.25
N ARG A 43 -27.91 11.93 5.21
CA ARG A 43 -26.49 11.99 5.55
C ARG A 43 -25.59 11.56 4.39
N LEU A 44 -26.01 10.56 3.62
CA LEU A 44 -25.30 10.14 2.40
C LEU A 44 -25.36 11.22 1.32
N HIS A 45 -26.53 11.83 1.08
CA HIS A 45 -26.69 12.92 0.13
C HIS A 45 -25.80 14.11 0.48
N SER A 46 -25.85 14.58 1.73
CA SER A 46 -24.97 15.64 2.24
C SER A 46 -23.49 15.29 2.08
N LYS A 47 -23.10 14.03 2.31
CA LYS A 47 -21.71 13.61 2.14
C LYS A 47 -21.28 13.58 0.67
N ILE A 48 -22.16 13.17 -0.24
CA ILE A 48 -21.92 13.17 -1.68
C ILE A 48 -21.76 14.62 -2.18
N GLU A 49 -22.61 15.54 -1.72
CA GLU A 49 -22.53 16.96 -2.09
C GLU A 49 -21.24 17.60 -1.61
N GLN A 50 -20.81 17.35 -0.37
CA GLN A 50 -19.51 17.81 0.13
C GLN A 50 -18.35 17.31 -0.75
N LEU A 51 -18.37 16.04 -1.17
CA LEU A 51 -17.34 15.47 -2.03
C LEU A 51 -17.37 16.04 -3.45
N ARG A 52 -18.56 16.37 -3.98
CA ARG A 52 -18.72 17.03 -5.28
C ARG A 52 -18.23 18.48 -5.21
N ALA A 53 -18.60 19.23 -4.18
CA ALA A 53 -18.13 20.59 -3.95
C ALA A 53 -16.61 20.64 -3.81
N ALA A 54 -16.01 19.74 -3.01
CA ALA A 54 -14.55 19.63 -2.88
C ALA A 54 -13.83 19.34 -4.21
N ARG A 55 -14.48 18.63 -5.14
CA ARG A 55 -13.96 18.37 -6.48
C ARG A 55 -14.09 19.58 -7.41
N ILE A 56 -15.17 20.35 -7.29
CA ILE A 56 -15.41 21.57 -8.09
C ILE A 56 -14.46 22.70 -7.63
N THR A 57 -14.13 22.79 -6.34
CA THR A 57 -13.14 23.75 -5.82
C THR A 57 -11.69 23.44 -6.24
N MET A 58 -11.43 22.23 -6.77
CA MET A 58 -10.14 21.90 -7.35
C MET A 58 -10.13 22.30 -8.82
N ASN A 59 -9.50 23.44 -9.13
CA ASN A 59 -9.31 23.92 -10.51
C ASN A 59 -8.95 22.75 -11.46
N PRO A 60 -9.66 22.55 -12.57
CA PRO A 60 -9.44 21.42 -13.49
C PRO A 60 -8.00 21.41 -14.06
N ASP A 61 -7.35 22.56 -14.13
CA ASP A 61 -5.94 22.69 -14.55
C ASP A 61 -4.95 22.05 -13.57
N LYS A 62 -5.27 21.99 -12.27
CA LYS A 62 -4.41 21.32 -11.27
C LYS A 62 -4.50 19.79 -11.38
N ILE A 63 -5.60 19.26 -11.91
CA ILE A 63 -5.79 17.82 -12.15
C ILE A 63 -4.96 17.39 -13.37
N LYS A 64 -5.05 18.14 -14.49
CA LYS A 64 -4.26 17.88 -15.71
C LYS A 64 -2.74 17.90 -15.45
N ARG A 65 -2.26 18.90 -14.69
CA ARG A 65 -0.84 19.01 -14.30
C ARG A 65 -0.35 17.84 -13.45
N LYS A 66 -1.21 17.19 -12.66
CA LYS A 66 -0.81 16.00 -11.88
C LYS A 66 -0.71 14.75 -12.74
N THR A 67 -1.60 14.59 -13.72
CA THR A 67 -1.55 13.48 -14.70
C THR A 67 -0.36 13.58 -15.66
N GLU A 68 -0.05 14.76 -16.20
CA GLU A 68 1.12 14.95 -17.08
C GLU A 68 2.45 14.71 -16.34
N LYS A 69 2.55 15.12 -15.08
CA LYS A 69 3.77 14.94 -14.27
C LYS A 69 4.06 13.47 -13.95
N VAL A 70 3.04 12.62 -13.95
CA VAL A 70 3.19 11.16 -13.79
C VAL A 70 3.67 10.51 -15.09
N GLU A 71 3.30 11.06 -16.25
CA GLU A 71 3.65 10.52 -17.56
C GLU A 71 5.08 10.92 -18.00
N GLN A 72 5.53 12.12 -17.65
CA GLN A 72 6.87 12.62 -18.01
C GLN A 72 8.02 12.11 -17.12
N GLY A 73 7.73 11.46 -15.98
CA GLY A 73 8.74 10.95 -15.04
C GLY A 73 9.54 9.71 -15.50
N LYS A 74 9.32 9.21 -16.73
CA LYS A 74 9.87 7.92 -17.21
C LYS A 74 10.79 7.99 -18.43
N LYS A 75 11.29 9.17 -18.84
CA LYS A 75 12.28 9.27 -19.94
C LYS A 75 13.64 9.77 -19.43
N ARG A 76 14.53 8.78 -19.30
CA ARG A 76 16.00 8.78 -19.31
C ARG A 76 16.66 10.09 -19.76
N LYS A 77 17.53 10.67 -18.91
CA LYS A 77 18.63 11.54 -19.35
C LYS A 77 19.74 10.64 -19.91
N ARG A 78 19.98 10.72 -21.22
CA ARG A 78 21.16 10.19 -21.91
C ARG A 78 21.78 11.39 -22.61
N ASP A 79 23.06 11.61 -22.29
CA ASP A 79 24.11 12.40 -22.95
C ASP A 79 23.70 13.54 -23.90
N ALA A 80 24.06 14.77 -23.51
CA ALA A 80 24.25 15.88 -24.43
C ALA A 80 25.42 16.75 -23.95
N GLU A 81 26.35 16.94 -24.86
CA GLU A 81 27.62 17.63 -24.74
C GLU A 81 27.48 19.09 -24.27
N VAL A 82 28.36 19.50 -23.37
CA VAL A 82 28.45 20.87 -22.87
C VAL A 82 29.35 21.68 -23.80
N LYS A 83 28.76 22.61 -24.56
CA LYS A 83 29.47 23.80 -25.04
C LYS A 83 29.49 24.84 -23.91
N PRO A 84 30.65 25.45 -23.56
CA PRO A 84 30.69 26.52 -22.59
C PRO A 84 30.24 27.83 -23.24
N SER A 85 29.14 28.39 -22.77
CA SER A 85 28.84 29.81 -22.97
C SER A 85 29.46 30.59 -21.80
N THR A 86 30.24 31.58 -22.16
CA THR A 86 30.88 32.57 -21.31
C THR A 86 29.83 33.37 -20.52
N SER A 87 29.86 33.29 -19.19
CA SER A 87 29.47 34.42 -18.34
C SER A 87 30.19 34.33 -16.99
N ASP A 88 31.02 35.35 -16.80
CA ASP A 88 31.32 36.08 -15.57
C ASP A 88 31.89 35.36 -14.33
N GLY A 89 33.11 35.74 -14.00
CA GLY A 89 33.98 35.15 -12.97
C GLY A 89 33.98 35.91 -11.64
N GLY A 90 32.83 36.44 -11.20
CA GLY A 90 32.73 37.24 -9.97
C GLY A 90 32.26 36.49 -8.71
N ASP A 91 31.36 35.52 -8.83
CA ASP A 91 30.52 35.11 -7.69
C ASP A 91 31.08 34.01 -6.78
N ARG A 92 32.11 33.26 -7.18
CA ARG A 92 32.61 32.15 -6.34
C ARG A 92 33.48 32.61 -5.19
N LYS A 93 34.13 33.77 -5.30
CA LYS A 93 35.06 34.25 -4.28
C LYS A 93 34.30 34.83 -3.08
N VAL A 94 33.28 35.63 -3.35
CA VAL A 94 32.45 36.29 -2.33
C VAL A 94 31.69 35.30 -1.44
N ASN A 95 31.24 34.17 -2.01
CA ASN A 95 30.56 33.12 -1.24
C ASN A 95 31.50 32.35 -0.31
N ASN A 96 32.76 32.10 -0.73
CA ASN A 96 33.74 31.44 0.13
C ASN A 96 34.16 32.35 1.28
N ASP A 97 34.38 33.63 1.01
CA ASP A 97 34.81 34.60 2.02
C ASP A 97 33.71 34.83 3.09
N MET A 98 32.42 34.82 2.71
CA MET A 98 31.30 34.84 3.66
C MET A 98 31.17 33.53 4.48
N GLU A 99 31.40 32.37 3.86
CA GLU A 99 31.43 31.09 4.56
C GLU A 99 32.64 30.91 5.49
N GLU A 100 33.73 31.63 5.24
CA GLU A 100 34.95 31.61 6.06
C GLU A 100 34.84 32.60 7.23
N ALA A 101 34.37 33.83 6.99
CA ALA A 101 34.09 34.81 8.03
C ALA A 101 33.03 34.34 9.04
N SER A 102 32.01 33.60 8.57
CA SER A 102 30.99 33.00 9.46
C SER A 102 31.51 31.83 10.30
N LYS A 103 32.62 31.19 9.90
CA LYS A 103 33.32 30.18 10.73
C LYS A 103 34.20 30.83 11.79
N GLU A 104 34.76 32.00 11.49
CA GLU A 104 35.65 32.77 12.39
C GLU A 104 34.88 33.46 13.55
N LEU A 105 33.61 33.82 13.34
CA LEU A 105 32.72 34.41 14.35
C LEU A 105 32.01 33.38 15.27
N ALA A 106 32.24 32.08 15.11
CA ALA A 106 31.54 31.03 15.87
C ALA A 106 32.26 30.64 17.18
N PHE A 107 32.49 31.61 18.08
CA PHE A 107 33.06 31.40 19.43
C PHE A 107 32.04 30.80 20.42
N SER A 108 31.42 29.65 20.10
CA SER A 108 30.55 28.93 21.07
C SER A 108 30.23 27.48 20.70
N GLN A 109 30.80 26.91 19.62
CA GLN A 109 30.62 25.48 19.34
C GLN A 109 31.92 24.72 19.49
N VAL A 110 32.07 24.09 20.65
CA VAL A 110 33.03 22.99 20.83
C VAL A 110 32.61 21.86 19.90
N LYS A 111 33.29 21.72 18.76
CA LYS A 111 33.06 20.63 17.78
C LYS A 111 33.61 19.31 18.31
N LEU A 112 32.92 18.72 19.29
CA LEU A 112 33.12 17.32 19.68
C LEU A 112 32.43 16.41 18.66
N GLY A 113 33.09 16.18 17.53
CA GLY A 113 32.63 15.20 16.56
C GLY A 113 32.95 15.60 15.13
N ASN A 114 33.48 14.65 14.37
CA ASN A 114 33.77 14.82 12.95
C ASN A 114 32.45 15.02 12.19
N GLU A 115 32.11 16.28 11.89
CA GLU A 115 30.90 16.75 11.20
C GLU A 115 30.72 16.05 9.83
N GLU A 116 31.81 15.59 9.23
CA GLU A 116 31.84 14.96 7.90
C GLU A 116 31.17 13.57 7.87
N GLU A 117 31.19 12.82 8.98
CA GLU A 117 30.52 11.51 9.06
C GLU A 117 28.99 11.62 9.17
N ARG A 118 28.47 12.80 9.60
CA ARG A 118 27.04 13.04 9.81
C ARG A 118 26.29 13.44 8.54
N ARG A 119 26.98 13.83 7.47
CA ARG A 119 26.37 14.59 6.35
C ARG A 119 25.84 13.79 5.17
N LYS A 120 25.89 12.45 5.16
CA LYS A 120 25.26 11.66 4.10
C LYS A 120 24.52 10.48 4.72
N LYS A 121 23.20 10.39 4.53
CA LYS A 121 22.41 9.18 4.86
C LYS A 121 22.96 8.02 4.01
N ARG A 122 24.02 7.36 4.50
CA ARG A 122 24.62 6.21 3.81
C ARG A 122 23.51 5.17 3.67
N LYS A 123 23.25 4.74 2.43
CA LYS A 123 22.29 3.66 2.18
C LYS A 123 22.69 2.47 3.03
N LYS A 124 21.75 1.95 3.82
CA LYS A 124 21.96 0.71 4.59
C LYS A 124 22.33 -0.39 3.60
N LEU A 125 23.28 -1.24 3.99
CA LEU A 125 23.66 -2.39 3.18
C LEU A 125 22.48 -3.36 3.12
N SER A 126 22.42 -4.20 2.09
CA SER A 126 21.41 -5.26 2.07
C SER A 126 21.70 -6.26 3.20
N LYS A 127 20.64 -6.84 3.77
CA LYS A 127 20.76 -7.84 4.85
C LYS A 127 21.61 -9.05 4.45
N GLU A 128 21.62 -9.39 3.16
CA GLU A 128 22.46 -10.44 2.59
C GLU A 128 23.95 -10.09 2.68
N LYS A 129 24.32 -8.85 2.32
CA LYS A 129 25.70 -8.35 2.47
C LYS A 129 26.12 -8.25 3.93
N GLU A 130 25.19 -7.90 4.83
CA GLU A 130 25.42 -7.92 6.28
C GLU A 130 25.64 -9.36 6.78
N LEU A 131 24.88 -10.34 6.28
CA LEU A 131 25.05 -11.75 6.62
C LEU A 131 26.41 -12.28 6.16
N GLU A 132 26.84 -11.95 4.95
CA GLU A 132 28.18 -12.31 4.45
C GLU A 132 29.29 -11.74 5.31
N ARG A 133 29.16 -10.47 5.73
CA ARG A 133 30.13 -9.84 6.63
C ARG A 133 30.14 -10.51 8.00
N ALA A 134 28.97 -10.80 8.57
CA ALA A 134 28.83 -11.51 9.83
C ALA A 134 29.48 -12.91 9.77
N ARG A 135 29.27 -13.65 8.68
CA ARG A 135 29.91 -14.96 8.46
C ARG A 135 31.42 -14.86 8.38
N LYS A 136 31.95 -13.92 7.59
CA LYS A 136 33.41 -13.70 7.50
C LYS A 136 34.01 -13.35 8.85
N LEU A 137 33.32 -12.55 9.65
CA LEU A 137 33.75 -12.23 11.01
C LEU A 137 33.69 -13.44 11.95
N GLU A 138 32.67 -14.29 11.84
CA GLU A 138 32.61 -15.56 12.58
C GLU A 138 33.74 -16.51 12.19
N GLU A 139 34.07 -16.60 10.91
CA GLU A 139 35.18 -17.43 10.40
C GLU A 139 36.52 -16.96 10.96
N VAL A 140 36.84 -15.67 10.86
CA VAL A 140 38.10 -15.12 11.38
C VAL A 140 38.19 -15.20 12.91
N LYS A 141 37.05 -15.19 13.62
CA LYS A 141 37.01 -15.37 15.08
C LYS A 141 37.31 -16.80 15.52
N LYS A 142 37.14 -17.81 14.65
CA LYS A 142 37.42 -19.22 14.97
C LYS A 142 38.92 -19.52 15.00
N ASP A 143 39.75 -18.68 14.39
CA ASP A 143 41.21 -18.86 14.42
C ASP A 143 41.75 -18.61 15.85
N PRO A 144 42.50 -19.54 16.46
CA PRO A 144 42.89 -19.44 17.88
C PRO A 144 43.85 -18.27 18.18
N VAL A 145 44.78 -17.97 17.26
CA VAL A 145 45.82 -16.94 17.47
C VAL A 145 45.32 -15.53 17.09
N LYS A 146 44.64 -15.41 15.94
CA LYS A 146 44.17 -14.12 15.41
C LYS A 146 42.76 -13.78 15.90
N GLY A 147 41.92 -14.78 16.19
CA GLY A 147 40.52 -14.62 16.55
C GLY A 147 40.31 -13.87 17.86
N ALA A 148 41.14 -14.09 18.88
CA ALA A 148 41.02 -13.37 20.15
C ALA A 148 41.28 -11.86 19.98
N MET A 149 42.32 -11.49 19.24
CA MET A 149 42.66 -10.10 18.96
C MET A 149 41.60 -9.43 18.07
N VAL A 150 41.14 -10.13 17.04
CA VAL A 150 40.10 -9.66 16.13
C VAL A 150 38.77 -9.50 16.88
N SER A 151 38.38 -10.46 17.71
CA SER A 151 37.18 -10.40 18.54
C SER A 151 37.18 -9.18 19.46
N LYS A 152 38.29 -8.94 20.17
CA LYS A 152 38.46 -7.76 21.01
C LYS A 152 38.36 -6.47 20.18
N LYS A 153 39.10 -6.36 19.08
CA LYS A 153 39.03 -5.17 18.19
C LYS A 153 37.62 -4.89 17.67
N HIS A 154 36.88 -5.93 17.27
CA HIS A 154 35.50 -5.78 16.81
C HIS A 154 34.53 -5.45 17.94
N SER A 155 34.69 -6.00 19.14
CA SER A 155 33.81 -5.69 20.26
C SER A 155 33.93 -4.23 20.68
N TRP A 156 35.16 -3.69 20.77
CA TRP A 156 35.38 -2.27 21.05
C TRP A 156 34.79 -1.38 19.96
N LYS A 157 35.06 -1.66 18.68
CA LYS A 157 34.49 -0.89 17.55
C LYS A 157 32.95 -0.92 17.55
N ALA A 158 32.35 -2.07 17.83
CA ALA A 158 30.91 -2.22 17.89
C ALA A 158 30.32 -1.46 19.11
N ALA A 159 30.99 -1.50 20.27
CA ALA A 159 30.58 -0.75 21.45
C ALA A 159 30.63 0.77 21.19
N THR A 160 31.72 1.29 20.61
CA THR A 160 31.84 2.70 20.23
C THR A 160 30.78 3.10 19.21
N SER A 161 30.52 2.27 18.20
CA SER A 161 29.49 2.55 17.19
C SER A 161 28.08 2.57 17.78
N ARG A 162 27.77 1.65 18.73
CA ARG A 162 26.50 1.64 19.45
C ARG A 162 26.35 2.85 20.36
N ALA A 163 27.42 3.26 21.07
CA ALA A 163 27.44 4.47 21.88
C ALA A 163 27.22 5.74 21.02
N ALA A 164 27.72 5.74 19.79
CA ALA A 164 27.44 6.79 18.80
C ALA A 164 26.01 6.75 18.21
N GLY A 165 25.17 5.79 18.62
CA GLY A 165 23.78 5.65 18.17
C GLY A 165 23.60 4.88 16.84
N ILE A 166 24.67 4.27 16.30
CA ILE A 166 24.58 3.48 15.07
C ILE A 166 24.04 2.09 15.40
N LYS A 167 22.99 1.66 14.68
CA LYS A 167 22.43 0.30 14.82
C LYS A 167 23.38 -0.72 14.18
N VAL A 168 24.00 -1.55 15.00
CA VAL A 168 24.95 -2.58 14.57
C VAL A 168 24.27 -3.95 14.52
N HIS A 169 24.32 -4.63 13.37
CA HIS A 169 23.72 -5.95 13.13
C HIS A 169 24.80 -6.97 12.78
N ASP A 170 25.37 -7.63 13.80
CA ASP A 170 26.54 -8.53 13.61
C ASP A 170 26.18 -10.03 13.68
N ASP A 171 24.97 -10.39 14.11
CA ASP A 171 24.59 -11.78 14.39
C ASP A 171 24.08 -12.51 13.15
N SER A 172 24.82 -13.53 12.70
CA SER A 172 24.47 -14.31 11.50
C SER A 172 23.12 -15.03 11.61
N LYS A 173 22.77 -15.52 12.81
CA LYS A 173 21.50 -16.22 13.09
C LYS A 173 20.30 -15.28 12.96
N LEU A 174 20.37 -14.09 13.54
CA LEU A 174 19.28 -13.11 13.48
C LEU A 174 19.08 -12.56 12.07
N LEU A 175 20.17 -12.32 11.33
CA LEU A 175 20.11 -11.90 9.93
C LEU A 175 19.43 -12.95 9.05
N LYS A 176 19.78 -14.23 9.19
CA LYS A 176 19.10 -15.35 8.49
C LYS A 176 17.60 -15.38 8.80
N GLN A 177 17.23 -15.28 10.08
CA GLN A 177 15.82 -15.26 10.48
C GLN A 177 15.08 -14.06 9.91
N SER A 178 15.70 -12.87 9.87
CA SER A 178 15.08 -11.70 9.26
C SER A 178 14.85 -11.89 7.76
N ILE A 179 15.82 -12.45 7.04
CA ILE A 179 15.69 -12.73 5.60
C ILE A 179 14.56 -13.75 5.37
N GLN A 180 14.49 -14.80 6.19
CA GLN A 180 13.43 -15.79 6.09
C GLN A 180 12.03 -15.20 6.35
N LYS A 181 11.89 -14.32 7.35
CA LYS A 181 10.61 -13.62 7.64
C LYS A 181 10.20 -12.72 6.48
N GLU A 182 11.15 -12.02 5.88
CA GLU A 182 10.92 -11.18 4.70
C GLU A 182 10.46 -12.02 3.51
N ASN A 183 11.16 -13.12 3.21
CA ASN A 183 10.79 -14.04 2.13
C ASN A 183 9.39 -14.63 2.34
N LYS A 184 9.06 -15.07 3.56
CA LYS A 184 7.70 -15.55 3.90
C LYS A 184 6.64 -14.47 3.69
N ARG A 185 6.93 -13.22 4.03
CA ARG A 185 6.02 -12.08 3.78
C ARG A 185 5.84 -11.86 2.28
N HIS A 186 6.91 -11.93 1.49
CA HIS A 186 6.83 -11.81 0.04
C HIS A 186 6.03 -12.95 -0.59
N GLN A 187 6.22 -14.20 -0.15
CA GLN A 187 5.45 -15.37 -0.61
C GLN A 187 3.95 -15.19 -0.33
N LYS A 188 3.58 -14.87 0.92
CA LYS A 188 2.18 -14.59 1.29
C LYS A 188 1.56 -13.48 0.46
N ASN A 189 2.32 -12.43 0.17
CA ASN A 189 1.84 -11.36 -0.69
C ASN A 189 1.67 -11.83 -2.13
N ALA A 190 2.62 -12.58 -2.67
CA ALA A 190 2.54 -13.12 -4.03
C ALA A 190 1.36 -14.08 -4.19
N GLU A 191 1.12 -14.96 -3.22
CA GLU A 191 -0.04 -15.87 -3.16
C GLU A 191 -1.35 -15.07 -3.17
N LYS A 192 -1.51 -14.09 -2.29
CA LYS A 192 -2.71 -13.22 -2.28
C LYS A 192 -2.93 -12.49 -3.60
N TRP A 193 -1.87 -12.09 -4.27
CA TRP A 193 -1.97 -11.44 -5.59
C TRP A 193 -2.40 -12.42 -6.67
N LYS A 194 -1.87 -13.65 -6.66
CA LYS A 194 -2.33 -14.73 -7.55
C LYS A 194 -3.81 -15.04 -7.32
N GLU A 195 -4.21 -15.20 -6.06
CA GLU A 195 -5.58 -15.51 -5.67
C GLU A 195 -6.57 -14.42 -6.14
N ARG A 196 -6.19 -13.14 -6.02
CA ARG A 196 -6.97 -12.02 -6.56
C ARG A 196 -7.10 -12.07 -8.08
N PHE A 197 -6.00 -12.38 -8.77
CA PHE A 197 -6.01 -12.49 -10.22
C PHE A 197 -6.90 -13.66 -10.68
N GLU A 198 -6.77 -14.82 -10.04
CA GLU A 198 -7.61 -15.99 -10.30
C GLU A 198 -9.09 -15.71 -10.03
N ALA A 199 -9.43 -15.06 -8.91
CA ALA A 199 -10.79 -14.66 -8.61
C ALA A 199 -11.35 -13.71 -9.69
N GLN A 200 -10.55 -12.75 -10.15
CA GLN A 200 -10.94 -11.87 -11.25
C GLN A 200 -11.18 -12.64 -12.55
N GLN A 201 -10.33 -13.62 -12.87
CA GLN A 201 -10.50 -14.47 -14.05
C GLN A 201 -11.76 -15.33 -13.94
N LYS A 202 -12.00 -15.98 -12.79
CA LYS A 202 -13.22 -16.77 -12.54
C LYS A 202 -14.49 -15.95 -12.74
N VAL A 203 -14.54 -14.73 -12.17
CA VAL A 203 -15.70 -13.84 -12.37
C VAL A 203 -15.89 -13.46 -13.85
N LYS A 204 -14.80 -13.26 -14.60
CA LYS A 204 -14.90 -12.99 -16.04
C LYS A 204 -15.41 -14.21 -16.82
N THR A 205 -14.89 -15.40 -16.53
CA THR A 205 -15.30 -16.63 -17.21
C THR A 205 -16.75 -16.98 -16.89
N GLU A 206 -17.18 -16.86 -15.63
CA GLU A 206 -18.57 -17.09 -15.21
C GLU A 206 -19.54 -16.13 -15.91
N LYS A 207 -19.18 -14.83 -16.01
CA LYS A 207 -20.00 -13.86 -16.75
C LYS A 207 -20.10 -14.20 -18.23
N GLN A 208 -19.00 -14.65 -18.82
CA GLN A 208 -18.98 -15.05 -20.23
C GLN A 208 -19.80 -16.32 -20.46
N GLN A 209 -19.70 -17.31 -19.56
CA GLN A 209 -20.50 -18.54 -19.57
C GLN A 209 -22.00 -18.24 -19.47
N LYS A 210 -22.42 -17.43 -18.49
CA LYS A 210 -23.81 -16.98 -18.37
C LYS A 210 -24.31 -16.26 -19.62
N ARG A 211 -23.44 -15.47 -20.27
CA ARG A 211 -23.79 -14.81 -21.54
C ARG A 211 -23.97 -15.83 -22.66
N SER A 212 -23.10 -16.82 -22.79
CA SER A 212 -23.27 -17.89 -23.80
C SER A 212 -24.51 -18.73 -23.55
N GLU A 213 -24.81 -19.06 -22.29
CA GLU A 213 -26.01 -19.79 -21.89
C GLU A 213 -27.28 -19.02 -22.27
N ASN A 214 -27.40 -17.74 -21.87
CA ASN A 214 -28.55 -16.90 -22.23
C ASN A 214 -28.73 -16.73 -23.76
N ILE A 215 -27.64 -16.70 -24.53
CA ILE A 215 -27.70 -16.64 -26.00
C ILE A 215 -28.22 -17.98 -26.55
N ALA A 216 -27.72 -19.10 -26.03
CA ALA A 216 -28.16 -20.43 -26.42
C ALA A 216 -29.64 -20.66 -26.08
N GLU A 217 -30.07 -20.30 -24.86
CA GLU A 217 -31.47 -20.34 -24.43
C GLU A 217 -32.37 -19.51 -25.34
N ARG A 218 -31.98 -18.26 -25.66
CA ARG A 218 -32.74 -17.42 -26.61
C ARG A 218 -32.82 -18.04 -28.00
N ALA A 219 -31.78 -18.74 -28.45
CA ALA A 219 -31.79 -19.44 -29.74
C ALA A 219 -32.74 -20.65 -29.70
N LEU A 220 -32.73 -21.44 -28.61
CA LEU A 220 -33.63 -22.56 -28.39
C LEU A 220 -35.09 -22.09 -28.29
N GLU A 221 -35.37 -21.05 -27.51
CA GLU A 221 -36.71 -20.49 -27.36
C GLU A 221 -37.28 -20.03 -28.72
N LYS A 222 -36.45 -19.37 -29.55
CA LYS A 222 -36.85 -19.01 -30.92
C LYS A 222 -37.19 -20.23 -31.78
N LYS A 223 -36.45 -21.35 -31.65
CA LYS A 223 -36.75 -22.61 -32.34
C LYS A 223 -38.06 -23.21 -31.83
N MET A 224 -38.24 -23.30 -30.51
CA MET A 224 -39.47 -23.83 -29.90
C MET A 224 -40.70 -23.00 -30.25
N ARG A 225 -40.61 -21.67 -30.25
CA ARG A 225 -41.70 -20.78 -30.70
C ARG A 225 -42.06 -21.00 -32.17
N LYS A 226 -41.09 -21.30 -33.05
CA LYS A 226 -41.36 -21.64 -34.46
C LYS A 226 -42.05 -23.00 -34.57
N ILE A 227 -41.62 -24.00 -33.80
CA ILE A 227 -42.23 -25.33 -33.75
C ILE A 227 -43.67 -25.23 -33.25
N ALA A 228 -43.91 -24.59 -32.09
CA ALA A 228 -45.25 -24.41 -31.53
C ALA A 228 -46.20 -23.64 -32.47
N LYS A 229 -45.70 -22.65 -33.23
CA LYS A 229 -46.51 -21.98 -34.27
C LYS A 229 -46.88 -22.90 -35.42
N ARG A 230 -46.00 -23.83 -35.83
CA ARG A 230 -46.31 -24.83 -36.85
C ARG A 230 -47.31 -25.86 -36.34
N GLU A 231 -47.10 -26.37 -35.13
CA GLU A 231 -48.03 -27.32 -34.49
C GLU A 231 -49.41 -26.71 -34.29
N LYS A 232 -49.51 -25.46 -33.78
CA LYS A 232 -50.80 -24.77 -33.66
C LYS A 232 -51.51 -24.58 -35.00
N LYS A 233 -50.76 -24.38 -36.10
CA LYS A 233 -51.34 -24.31 -37.46
C LYS A 233 -51.83 -25.69 -37.91
N LEU A 234 -51.10 -26.75 -37.60
CA LEU A 234 -51.46 -28.13 -37.95
C LEU A 234 -52.66 -28.65 -37.16
N LEU A 235 -52.80 -28.26 -35.88
CA LEU A 235 -53.87 -28.72 -34.97
C LEU A 235 -55.13 -27.82 -34.94
N ARG A 236 -55.24 -26.78 -35.79
CA ARG A 236 -56.40 -25.87 -35.76
C ARG A 236 -57.68 -26.61 -36.23
N PRO A 237 -58.72 -26.76 -35.39
CA PRO A 237 -59.96 -27.42 -35.79
C PRO A 237 -60.70 -26.55 -36.82
N GLY A 238 -60.91 -27.03 -38.04
CA GLY A 238 -61.58 -26.30 -39.13
C GLY A 238 -61.36 -26.89 -40.52
N PHE A 239 -62.13 -26.39 -41.50
CA PHE A 239 -62.48 -26.99 -42.82
C PHE A 239 -61.35 -27.45 -43.78
N GLU A 240 -60.07 -27.21 -43.48
CA GLU A 240 -58.93 -27.75 -44.26
C GLU A 240 -57.89 -28.48 -43.38
N GLY A 241 -58.26 -28.81 -42.13
CA GLY A 241 -57.34 -29.31 -41.10
C GLY A 241 -57.09 -30.82 -41.14
N ARG A 242 -56.18 -31.24 -42.01
CA ARG A 242 -55.22 -32.38 -41.93
C ARG A 242 -54.89 -32.83 -43.35
N LYS A 243 -53.99 -32.13 -44.04
CA LYS A 243 -53.41 -32.65 -45.29
C LYS A 243 -52.26 -33.58 -44.93
N GLU A 244 -52.60 -34.85 -44.78
CA GLU A 244 -51.65 -35.95 -44.63
C GLU A 244 -51.02 -36.21 -46.02
N GLY A 245 -49.98 -35.43 -46.36
CA GLY A 245 -49.19 -35.66 -47.58
C GLY A 245 -48.99 -34.44 -48.49
N PHE A 246 -47.85 -34.44 -49.20
CA PHE A 246 -47.57 -33.53 -50.30
C PHE A 246 -48.41 -33.93 -51.52
N ILE A 247 -48.97 -32.95 -52.24
CA ILE A 247 -49.83 -33.18 -53.43
C ILE A 247 -49.04 -33.78 -54.62
N ASN A 248 -47.70 -33.83 -54.54
CA ASN A 248 -46.80 -34.22 -55.63
C ASN A 248 -45.92 -35.43 -55.28
N GLU A 249 -46.49 -36.51 -54.74
CA GLU A 249 -45.86 -37.84 -54.81
C GLU A 249 -46.56 -38.60 -55.95
N PRO A 250 -45.88 -38.94 -57.06
CA PRO A 250 -46.47 -39.81 -58.06
C PRO A 250 -46.68 -41.18 -57.43
N LEU A 251 -47.91 -41.67 -57.47
CA LEU A 251 -48.25 -43.07 -57.16
C LEU A 251 -47.33 -43.98 -57.98
N ALA A 252 -46.28 -44.51 -57.34
CA ALA A 252 -45.47 -45.57 -57.92
C ALA A 252 -46.39 -46.78 -58.10
N SER A 253 -46.45 -47.26 -59.34
CA SER A 253 -47.34 -48.29 -59.85
C SER A 253 -47.27 -49.59 -59.05
N ALA A 254 -48.45 -50.17 -58.82
CA ALA A 254 -48.64 -51.60 -58.64
C ALA A 254 -48.36 -52.35 -59.96
#